data_AF-A0A9F5IEY2-F1
#
_entry.id   AF-A0A9F5IEY2-F1
#
_cell.length_a   1.000
_cell.length_b   1.000
_cell.length_c   1.000
_cell.angle_alpha   90.00
_cell.angle_beta   90.00
_cell.angle_gamma   90.00
#
_symmetry.space_group_name_H-M   'P 1'
#
loop_
_entity.id
_entity.type
_entity.pdbx_description
1 polymer ?
#
loop_
_entity_poly.entity_id
_entity_poly.type
_entity_poly.pdbx_seq_one_letter_code
_entity_poly.pdbx_strand_id
1 'polypeptide(L)'
;MASMPKIQIEEMLDSVDDKAEGGPPFDDHLRNLKALTEKLRLETRRPSYLEWKAQLEGLTWKSHPKPSEEDMGRQEKKPMLLAPEKVCGFGNMDEALNWLRKELVEMRLQDQQLARQLMHLRSDINKLKIEQTCHLHRRMLNDATYELEERDELSDLLCDCPLTSSFSLSTPLKLIGVTKMNINSRRFSLC
;
A
#
# COMPACT_ATOMS: atom_id res chain seq x y z
N MET A 1 28.70 -2.50 -23.11
CA MET A 1 27.32 -2.78 -23.58
C MET A 1 26.57 -3.44 -22.44
N ALA A 2 25.83 -2.66 -21.65
CA ALA A 2 25.12 -3.18 -20.49
C ALA A 2 23.77 -3.75 -20.96
N SER A 3 23.61 -5.07 -20.78
CA SER A 3 22.37 -5.80 -21.06
C SER A 3 21.27 -5.32 -20.10
N MET A 4 20.15 -4.83 -20.65
CA MET A 4 18.97 -4.48 -19.87
C MET A 4 18.30 -5.77 -19.34
N PRO A 5 17.86 -5.81 -18.07
CA PRO A 5 17.15 -6.97 -17.55
C PRO A 5 15.77 -7.04 -18.20
N LYS A 6 15.60 -8.00 -19.12
CA LYS A 6 14.32 -8.34 -19.73
C LYS A 6 13.52 -9.13 -18.71
N ILE A 7 12.55 -8.48 -18.08
CA ILE A 7 11.59 -9.15 -17.20
C ILE A 7 10.68 -10.00 -18.09
N GLN A 8 10.93 -11.30 -18.12
CA GLN A 8 10.03 -12.30 -18.71
C GLN A 8 9.07 -12.74 -17.61
N ILE A 9 7.77 -12.54 -17.81
CA ILE A 9 6.73 -13.10 -16.96
C ILE A 9 5.96 -14.06 -17.84
N GLU A 10 6.13 -15.36 -17.58
CA GLU A 10 5.32 -16.43 -18.14
C GLU A 10 3.84 -16.11 -17.94
N GLU A 11 3.10 -15.98 -19.05
CA GLU A 11 1.63 -16.00 -19.04
C GLU A 11 1.16 -17.41 -18.72
N MET A 12 0.92 -17.68 -17.43
CA MET A 12 0.06 -18.77 -17.01
C MET A 12 -1.38 -18.35 -17.31
N LEU A 13 -1.84 -18.68 -18.52
CA LEU A 13 -3.25 -18.65 -18.89
C LEU A 13 -4.02 -19.57 -17.94
N ASP A 14 -4.81 -19.00 -17.04
CA ASP A 14 -5.91 -19.71 -16.41
C ASP A 14 -7.21 -19.27 -17.06
N SER A 15 -7.88 -20.25 -17.64
CA SER A 15 -9.08 -20.10 -18.46
C SER A 15 -10.28 -20.09 -17.52
N VAL A 16 -10.99 -18.95 -17.41
CA VAL A 16 -12.40 -18.94 -16.96
C VAL A 16 -13.16 -17.83 -17.69
N ASP A 17 -13.95 -18.29 -18.66
CA ASP A 17 -15.24 -17.82 -19.19
C ASP A 17 -15.63 -16.33 -19.32
N ASP A 18 -16.19 -16.06 -20.50
CA ASP A 18 -16.77 -14.83 -21.01
C ASP A 18 -17.83 -14.16 -20.11
N LYS A 19 -17.67 -12.85 -19.86
CA LYS A 19 -18.77 -11.89 -19.96
C LYS A 19 -18.26 -10.46 -20.20
N ALA A 20 -18.83 -9.86 -21.24
CA ALA A 20 -18.63 -8.51 -21.74
C ALA A 20 -18.57 -7.42 -20.65
N GLU A 21 -17.46 -6.71 -20.59
CA GLU A 21 -17.44 -5.29 -20.27
C GLU A 21 -16.22 -4.68 -20.96
N GLY A 22 -16.42 -3.58 -21.70
CA GLY A 22 -15.35 -2.89 -22.41
C GLY A 22 -14.22 -2.59 -21.43
N GLY A 23 -13.07 -3.26 -21.62
CA GLY A 23 -11.90 -3.02 -20.80
C GLY A 23 -11.65 -1.52 -20.74
N PRO A 24 -11.50 -0.94 -19.54
CA PRO A 24 -11.31 0.49 -19.40
C PRO A 24 -10.15 0.92 -20.31
N PRO A 25 -10.26 2.02 -21.07
CA PRO A 25 -9.22 2.48 -21.98
C PRO A 25 -7.84 2.28 -21.33
N PHE A 26 -6.86 1.77 -22.08
CA PHE A 26 -5.55 1.38 -21.51
C PHE A 26 -4.90 2.46 -20.61
N ASP A 27 -5.27 3.72 -20.80
CA ASP A 27 -4.93 4.88 -19.98
C ASP A 27 -5.49 4.90 -18.54
N ASP A 28 -6.59 4.22 -18.28
CA ASP A 28 -7.34 4.30 -17.02
C ASP A 28 -6.54 3.70 -15.86
N HIS A 29 -5.82 2.60 -16.10
CA HIS A 29 -4.98 1.96 -15.08
C HIS A 29 -3.85 2.88 -14.61
N LEU A 30 -3.19 3.57 -15.54
CA LEU A 30 -2.14 4.51 -15.22
C LEU A 30 -2.68 5.73 -14.48
N ARG A 31 -3.83 6.27 -14.90
CA ARG A 31 -4.51 7.38 -14.23
C ARG A 31 -4.92 7.02 -12.80
N ASN A 32 -5.54 5.85 -12.63
CA ASN A 32 -5.94 5.34 -11.33
C ASN A 32 -4.73 5.10 -10.43
N LEU A 33 -3.65 4.52 -10.97
CA LEU A 33 -2.41 4.35 -10.23
C LEU A 33 -1.84 5.71 -9.78
N LYS A 34 -1.79 6.72 -10.67
CA LYS A 34 -1.34 8.08 -10.31
C LYS A 34 -2.18 8.69 -9.19
N ALA A 35 -3.51 8.68 -9.33
CA ALA A 35 -4.41 9.17 -8.30
C ALA A 35 -4.23 8.42 -6.96
N LEU A 36 -3.98 7.12 -7.02
CA LEU A 36 -3.72 6.31 -5.83
C LEU A 36 -2.37 6.65 -5.19
N THR A 37 -1.31 6.85 -5.98
CA THR A 37 -0.01 7.27 -5.45
C THR A 37 -0.07 8.64 -4.78
N GLU A 38 -0.85 9.57 -5.35
CA GLU A 38 -1.11 10.89 -4.76
C GLU A 38 -1.90 10.77 -3.46
N LYS A 39 -2.98 9.99 -3.45
CA LYS A 39 -3.78 9.71 -2.25
C LYS A 39 -2.93 9.11 -1.11
N LEU A 40 -1.99 8.25 -1.46
CA LEU A 40 -1.06 7.62 -0.51
C LEU A 40 0.17 8.49 -0.19
N ARG A 41 0.32 9.66 -0.84
CA ARG A 41 1.47 10.56 -0.71
C ARG A 41 2.80 9.83 -0.87
N LEU A 42 2.88 8.96 -1.88
CA LEU A 42 4.10 8.19 -2.15
C LEU A 42 5.13 9.10 -2.84
N GLU A 43 6.19 9.42 -2.13
CA GLU A 43 7.35 10.10 -2.70
C GLU A 43 8.36 9.10 -3.25
N THR A 44 8.95 9.41 -4.40
CA THR A 44 10.07 8.67 -4.94
C THR A 44 11.31 8.92 -4.08
N ARG A 45 11.76 7.92 -3.33
CA ARG A 45 12.96 8.02 -2.47
C ARG A 45 14.30 7.85 -3.23
N ARG A 46 14.30 7.83 -4.56
CA ARG A 46 15.50 7.61 -5.37
C ARG A 46 16.26 8.94 -5.58
N PRO A 47 17.50 9.08 -5.09
CA PRO A 47 18.25 10.34 -5.19
C PRO A 47 18.41 10.85 -6.62
N SER A 48 18.74 9.96 -7.57
CA SER A 48 18.92 10.32 -8.98
C SER A 48 17.66 10.89 -9.65
N TYR A 49 16.48 10.40 -9.26
CA TYR A 49 15.22 10.91 -9.76
C TYR A 49 14.90 12.30 -9.18
N LEU A 50 15.20 12.50 -7.89
CA LEU A 50 15.02 13.80 -7.24
C LEU A 50 15.96 14.85 -7.83
N GLU A 51 17.22 14.50 -8.11
CA GLU A 51 18.18 15.36 -8.80
C GLU A 51 17.72 15.72 -10.21
N TRP A 52 17.31 14.73 -11.00
CA TRP A 52 16.77 14.98 -12.34
C TRP A 52 15.52 15.87 -12.31
N LYS A 53 14.61 15.63 -11.37
CA LYS A 53 13.41 16.45 -11.18
C LYS A 53 13.78 17.89 -10.78
N ALA A 54 14.74 18.08 -9.87
CA ALA A 54 15.23 19.39 -9.47
C ALA A 54 15.92 20.13 -10.63
N GLN A 55 16.68 19.42 -11.47
CA GLN A 55 17.23 19.98 -12.70
C GLN A 55 16.11 20.43 -13.64
N LEU A 56 15.08 19.60 -13.86
CA LEU A 56 13.94 19.94 -14.72
C LEU A 56 13.17 21.17 -14.23
N GLU A 57 12.92 21.24 -12.92
CA GLU A 57 12.28 22.39 -12.26
C GLU A 57 13.16 23.65 -12.32
N GLY A 58 14.49 23.51 -12.25
CA GLY A 58 15.43 24.61 -12.48
C GLY A 58 15.60 24.99 -13.96
N LEU A 59 15.25 24.09 -14.88
CA LEU A 59 15.29 24.24 -16.34
C LEU A 59 13.94 24.66 -16.92
N THR A 60 12.94 25.06 -16.12
CA THR A 60 11.67 25.63 -16.61
C THR A 60 11.96 26.87 -17.45
N TRP A 61 12.19 26.58 -18.73
CA TRP A 61 12.36 27.41 -19.89
C TRP A 61 12.91 28.79 -19.56
N LYS A 62 14.23 28.87 -19.38
CA LYS A 62 14.94 30.12 -19.66
C LYS A 62 14.50 30.54 -21.05
N SER A 63 13.60 31.52 -21.06
CA SER A 63 12.92 32.06 -22.22
C SER A 63 13.91 32.18 -23.37
N HIS A 64 13.49 31.76 -24.56
CA HIS A 64 14.11 32.13 -25.83
C HIS A 64 14.91 33.43 -25.70
N PRO A 65 16.23 33.46 -25.98
CA PRO A 65 16.91 34.72 -26.20
C PRO A 65 16.21 35.35 -27.40
N LYS A 66 15.39 36.37 -27.13
CA LYS A 66 14.84 37.24 -28.15
C LYS A 66 16.04 37.79 -28.92
N PRO A 67 16.17 37.59 -30.25
CA PRO A 67 17.21 38.25 -31.00
C PRO A 67 16.96 39.75 -30.83
N SER A 68 17.86 40.44 -30.13
CA SER A 68 17.78 41.90 -30.03
C SER A 68 18.02 42.45 -31.44
N GLU A 69 17.01 43.14 -31.96
CA GLU A 69 17.01 43.82 -33.25
C GLU A 69 17.87 45.09 -33.18
N GLU A 70 19.17 44.97 -32.98
CA GLU A 70 20.08 46.12 -33.10
C GLU A 70 21.45 45.66 -33.64
N ASP A 71 21.51 45.32 -34.94
CA ASP A 71 22.67 45.67 -35.77
C ASP A 71 22.31 45.57 -37.28
N MET A 72 21.95 46.71 -37.87
CA MET A 72 21.79 46.87 -39.32
C MET A 72 23.10 47.38 -39.90
N GLY A 73 23.93 46.47 -40.43
CA GLY A 73 25.26 46.83 -40.93
C GLY A 73 25.90 45.87 -41.94
N ARG A 74 25.26 45.69 -43.12
CA ARG A 74 25.90 45.46 -44.45
C ARG A 74 27.08 44.47 -44.53
N GLN A 75 26.84 43.28 -45.09
CA GLN A 75 27.68 42.71 -46.17
C GLN A 75 26.95 41.60 -46.94
N GLU A 76 26.94 41.72 -48.28
CA GLU A 76 26.31 40.79 -49.21
C GLU A 76 27.26 39.63 -49.62
N LYS A 77 26.63 38.51 -50.02
CA LYS A 77 27.07 37.41 -50.92
C LYS A 77 27.71 36.15 -50.31
N LYS A 78 26.85 35.15 -50.09
CA LYS A 78 26.98 33.81 -50.71
C LYS A 78 25.63 33.05 -50.65
N PRO A 79 25.09 32.54 -51.78
CA PRO A 79 23.95 31.64 -51.74
C PRO A 79 24.41 30.21 -51.37
N MET A 80 23.66 29.61 -50.44
CA MET A 80 23.34 28.18 -50.34
C MET A 80 24.44 27.16 -50.68
N LEU A 81 24.92 26.48 -49.63
CA LEU A 81 24.84 25.02 -49.49
C LEU A 81 25.14 24.68 -48.03
N LEU A 82 24.20 25.01 -47.15
CA LEU A 82 24.16 24.41 -45.81
C LEU A 82 23.74 22.96 -46.03
N ALA A 83 24.72 22.06 -46.05
CA ALA A 83 24.44 20.66 -45.90
C ALA A 83 23.54 20.49 -44.66
N PRO A 84 22.45 19.71 -44.72
CA PRO A 84 21.71 19.38 -43.52
C PRO A 84 22.67 18.53 -42.68
N GLU A 85 23.37 19.17 -41.76
CA GLU A 85 24.10 18.48 -40.71
C GLU A 85 23.09 17.55 -40.05
N LYS A 86 23.34 16.25 -40.19
CA LYS A 86 22.52 15.17 -39.62
C LYS A 86 22.19 15.54 -38.18
N VAL A 87 20.92 15.87 -37.92
CA VAL A 87 20.45 16.24 -36.59
C VAL A 87 20.65 15.02 -35.71
N CYS A 88 21.62 15.07 -34.79
CA CYS A 88 21.86 14.03 -33.79
C CYS A 88 21.91 12.58 -34.35
N GLY A 89 22.55 12.37 -35.50
CA GLY A 89 22.67 11.04 -36.11
C GLY A 89 21.47 10.59 -36.96
N PHE A 90 20.41 11.38 -37.03
CA PHE A 90 19.28 11.15 -37.94
C PHE A 90 19.53 11.80 -39.30
N GLY A 91 19.05 11.15 -40.38
CA GLY A 91 19.20 11.64 -41.74
C GLY A 91 18.39 12.90 -42.03
N ASN A 92 17.26 13.08 -41.34
CA ASN A 92 16.40 14.25 -41.47
C ASN A 92 15.64 14.54 -40.16
N MET A 93 15.14 15.77 -39.99
CA MET A 93 14.34 16.15 -38.81
C MET A 93 13.07 15.30 -38.66
N ASP A 94 12.37 14.99 -39.76
CA ASP A 94 11.17 14.16 -39.73
C ASP A 94 11.45 12.73 -39.25
N GLU A 95 12.64 12.20 -39.54
CA GLU A 95 13.06 10.87 -39.08
C GLU A 95 13.24 10.85 -37.57
N ALA A 96 13.89 11.87 -37.01
CA ALA A 96 14.04 12.04 -35.56
C ALA A 96 12.67 12.18 -34.87
N LEU A 97 11.76 12.97 -35.44
CA LEU A 97 10.40 13.14 -34.90
C LEU A 97 9.59 11.84 -34.95
N ASN A 98 9.69 11.09 -36.04
CA ASN A 98 9.01 9.80 -36.17
C ASN A 98 9.58 8.77 -35.20
N TRP A 99 10.90 8.77 -34.99
CA TRP A 99 11.53 7.94 -33.97
C TRP A 99 11.01 8.29 -32.57
N LEU A 100 11.03 9.57 -32.19
CA LEU A 100 10.54 10.02 -30.88
C LEU A 100 9.07 9.69 -30.64
N ARG A 101 8.22 9.79 -31.67
CA ARG A 101 6.81 9.37 -31.57
C ARG A 101 6.67 7.88 -31.29
N LYS A 102 7.46 7.04 -31.98
CA LYS A 102 7.45 5.58 -31.75
C LYS A 102 7.93 5.25 -30.35
N GLU A 103 9.04 5.84 -29.93
CA GLU A 103 9.61 5.65 -28.59
C GLU A 103 8.63 6.05 -27.48
N LEU A 104 7.95 7.20 -27.62
CA LEU A 104 6.94 7.62 -26.65
C LEU A 104 5.73 6.68 -26.57
N VAL A 105 5.34 6.08 -27.69
CA VAL A 105 4.26 5.08 -27.70
C VAL A 105 4.72 3.79 -27.01
N GLU A 106 5.94 3.34 -27.24
CA GLU A 106 6.52 2.17 -26.59
C GLU A 106 6.67 2.38 -25.07
N MET A 107 7.22 3.52 -24.65
CA MET A 107 7.31 3.89 -23.24
C MET A 107 5.92 3.92 -22.57
N ARG A 108 4.91 4.50 -23.24
CA ARG A 108 3.55 4.54 -22.72
C ARG A 108 2.94 3.14 -22.56
N LEU A 109 3.22 2.23 -23.50
CA LEU A 109 2.76 0.85 -23.42
C LEU A 109 3.39 0.13 -22.21
N GLN A 110 4.70 0.31 -21.99
CA GLN A 110 5.41 -0.25 -20.84
C GLN A 110 4.84 0.28 -19.52
N ASP A 111 4.65 1.60 -19.42
CA ASP A 111 4.08 2.23 -18.22
C ASP A 111 2.68 1.70 -17.90
N GLN A 112 1.85 1.46 -18.92
CA GLN A 112 0.52 0.86 -18.75
C GLN A 112 0.58 -0.59 -18.28
N GLN A 113 1.51 -1.40 -18.80
CA GLN A 113 1.72 -2.78 -18.35
C GLN A 113 2.17 -2.80 -16.88
N LEU A 114 3.14 -1.98 -16.52
CA LEU A 114 3.60 -1.83 -15.14
C LEU A 114 2.45 -1.37 -14.23
N ALA A 115 1.63 -0.43 -14.68
CA ALA A 115 0.50 0.04 -13.89
C ALA A 115 -0.50 -1.06 -13.57
N ARG A 116 -0.82 -1.93 -14.55
CA ARG A 116 -1.67 -3.10 -14.34
C ARG A 116 -1.08 -4.06 -13.31
N GLN A 117 0.21 -4.38 -13.43
CA GLN A 117 0.89 -5.28 -12.50
C GLN A 117 0.92 -4.73 -11.07
N LEU A 118 1.20 -3.43 -10.90
CA LEU A 118 1.21 -2.79 -9.59
C LEU A 118 -0.17 -2.76 -8.94
N MET A 119 -1.21 -2.48 -9.73
CA MET A 119 -2.59 -2.49 -9.25
C MET A 119 -3.04 -3.90 -8.82
N HIS A 120 -2.67 -4.93 -9.60
CA HIS A 120 -2.94 -6.33 -9.27
C HIS A 120 -2.25 -6.74 -7.97
N LEU A 121 -0.93 -6.54 -7.89
CA LEU A 121 -0.15 -6.88 -6.69
C LEU A 121 -0.68 -6.17 -5.44
N ARG A 122 -1.09 -4.90 -5.56
CA ARG A 122 -1.70 -4.17 -4.46
C ARG A 122 -3.00 -4.81 -3.99
N SER A 123 -3.83 -5.29 -4.92
CA SER A 123 -5.08 -6.00 -4.60
C SER A 123 -4.79 -7.30 -3.85
N ASP A 124 -3.83 -8.09 -4.33
CA ASP A 124 -3.43 -9.36 -3.70
C ASP A 124 -2.90 -9.13 -2.28
N ILE A 125 -2.02 -8.15 -2.10
CA ILE A 125 -1.50 -7.78 -0.78
C ILE A 125 -2.65 -7.38 0.15
N ASN A 126 -3.63 -6.63 -0.35
CA ASN A 126 -4.78 -6.22 0.46
C ASN A 126 -5.65 -7.41 0.84
N LYS A 127 -5.91 -8.33 -0.09
CA LYS A 127 -6.64 -9.58 0.17
C LYS A 127 -5.94 -10.42 1.24
N LEU A 128 -4.64 -10.65 1.08
CA LEU A 128 -3.83 -11.41 2.04
C LEU A 128 -3.82 -10.75 3.43
N LYS A 129 -3.74 -9.42 3.49
CA LYS A 129 -3.84 -8.69 4.77
C LYS A 129 -5.18 -8.88 5.45
N ILE A 130 -6.29 -8.82 4.69
CA ILE A 130 -7.63 -9.07 5.22
C ILE A 130 -7.71 -10.50 5.75
N GLU A 131 -7.30 -11.49 4.95
CA GLU A 131 -7.28 -12.90 5.36
C GLU A 131 -6.46 -13.12 6.64
N GLN A 132 -5.27 -12.52 6.73
CA GLN A 132 -4.43 -12.58 7.93
C GLN A 132 -5.15 -12.02 9.16
N THR A 133 -5.79 -10.85 9.04
CA THR A 133 -6.54 -10.25 10.16
C THR A 133 -7.75 -11.08 10.57
N CYS A 134 -8.46 -11.68 9.60
CA CYS A 134 -9.59 -12.58 9.87
C CYS A 134 -9.13 -13.85 10.61
N HIS A 135 -8.01 -14.44 10.20
CA HIS A 135 -7.43 -15.60 10.87
C HIS A 135 -7.00 -15.28 12.31
N LEU A 136 -6.33 -14.15 12.52
CA LEU A 136 -5.95 -13.69 13.85
C LEU A 136 -7.19 -13.49 14.73
N HIS A 137 -8.22 -12.82 14.21
CA HIS A 137 -9.46 -12.59 14.94
C HIS A 137 -10.18 -13.88 15.30
N ARG A 138 -10.28 -14.84 14.36
CA ARG A 138 -10.85 -16.17 14.62
C ARG A 138 -10.10 -16.88 15.74
N ARG A 139 -8.77 -16.82 15.75
CA ARG A 139 -7.97 -17.43 16.83
C ARG A 139 -8.29 -16.79 18.18
N MET A 140 -8.32 -15.46 18.25
CA MET A 140 -8.67 -14.76 19.49
C MET A 140 -10.07 -15.10 20.00
N LEU A 141 -11.05 -15.23 19.10
CA LEU A 141 -12.41 -15.65 19.48
C LEU A 141 -12.40 -17.08 20.01
N ASN A 142 -11.72 -18.01 19.34
CA ASN A 142 -11.61 -19.39 19.80
C ASN A 142 -10.93 -19.48 21.16
N ASP A 143 -9.85 -18.73 21.39
CA ASP A 143 -9.15 -18.68 22.67
C ASP A 143 -10.10 -18.18 23.78
N ALA A 144 -10.88 -17.12 23.52
CA ALA A 144 -11.86 -16.60 24.47
C ALA A 144 -13.02 -17.56 24.74
N THR A 145 -13.49 -18.29 23.72
CA THR A 145 -14.53 -19.32 23.87
C THR A 145 -14.02 -20.47 24.74
N TYR A 146 -12.79 -20.94 24.49
CA TYR A 146 -12.19 -22.03 25.27
C TYR A 146 -12.04 -21.65 26.75
N GLU A 147 -11.53 -20.45 27.05
CA GLU A 147 -11.43 -19.95 28.43
C GLU A 147 -12.80 -19.84 29.13
N LEU A 148 -13.88 -19.59 28.38
CA LEU A 148 -15.24 -19.55 28.91
C LEU A 148 -15.76 -20.97 29.21
N GLU A 149 -15.54 -21.90 28.29
CA GLU A 149 -15.89 -23.32 28.44
C GLU A 149 -15.16 -23.94 29.65
N GLU A 150 -13.86 -23.69 29.81
CA GLU A 150 -13.09 -24.17 30.97
C GLU A 150 -13.66 -23.64 32.30
N ARG A 151 -14.09 -22.37 32.34
CA ARG A 151 -14.71 -21.78 33.54
C ARG A 151 -16.08 -22.38 33.84
N ASP A 152 -16.87 -22.69 32.81
CA ASP A 152 -18.17 -23.31 32.95
C ASP A 152 -18.03 -24.75 33.47
N GLU A 153 -17.13 -25.55 32.89
CA GLU A 153 -16.82 -26.91 33.35
C GLU A 153 -16.29 -26.92 34.81
N LEU A 154 -15.41 -25.96 35.16
CA LEU A 154 -14.94 -25.80 36.54
C LEU A 154 -16.07 -25.40 37.50
N SER A 155 -17.03 -24.60 37.04
CA SER A 155 -18.20 -24.18 37.82
C SER A 155 -19.17 -25.36 38.05
N ASP A 156 -19.45 -26.16 37.04
CA ASP A 156 -20.31 -27.35 37.15
C ASP A 156 -19.73 -28.39 38.13
N LEU A 157 -18.42 -28.64 38.09
CA LEU A 157 -17.73 -29.49 39.07
C LEU A 157 -17.81 -28.95 40.51
N LEU A 158 -17.87 -27.62 40.67
CA LEU A 158 -18.07 -26.96 41.97
C LEU A 158 -19.55 -26.93 42.41
N CYS A 159 -20.49 -27.07 41.47
CA CYS A 159 -21.93 -26.97 41.70
C CYS A 159 -22.56 -28.29 42.21
N ASP A 160 -21.91 -29.44 41.97
CA ASP A 160 -22.32 -30.74 42.53
C ASP A 160 -21.95 -30.94 44.01
N CYS A 161 -21.23 -29.99 44.61
CA CYS A 161 -21.04 -29.95 46.06
C CYS A 161 -22.10 -29.02 46.66
N PRO A 162 -22.90 -29.45 47.66
CA PRO A 162 -23.88 -28.56 48.24
C PRO A 162 -23.12 -27.39 48.87
N LEU A 163 -23.27 -26.19 48.30
CA LEU A 163 -22.88 -24.88 48.82
C LEU A 163 -23.56 -24.62 50.16
N THR A 164 -23.13 -25.37 51.16
CA THR A 164 -23.40 -25.19 52.58
C THR A 164 -22.13 -24.66 53.25
N SER A 165 -21.34 -23.84 52.54
CA SER A 165 -20.15 -23.24 53.11
C SER A 165 -19.86 -21.81 52.64
N SER A 166 -20.88 -20.99 52.42
CA SER A 166 -20.71 -19.56 52.10
C SER A 166 -21.23 -18.57 53.15
N PHE A 167 -21.73 -19.02 54.31
CA PHE A 167 -22.10 -18.11 55.42
C PHE A 167 -21.66 -18.53 56.82
N SER A 168 -20.69 -19.44 56.92
CA SER A 168 -20.19 -19.90 58.21
C SER A 168 -18.88 -19.17 58.51
N LEU A 169 -18.97 -18.18 59.42
CA LEU A 169 -17.91 -17.44 60.10
C LEU A 169 -16.48 -17.81 59.67
N SER A 170 -15.74 -16.79 59.20
CA SER A 170 -14.32 -16.87 58.85
C SER A 170 -13.59 -17.94 59.67
N THR A 171 -12.91 -18.83 58.96
CA THR A 171 -12.10 -19.97 59.45
C THR A 171 -11.35 -19.79 60.79
N PRO A 172 -10.80 -18.63 61.20
CA PRO A 172 -10.18 -18.49 62.52
C PRO A 172 -11.08 -18.81 63.72
N LEU A 173 -12.39 -18.49 63.67
CA LEU A 173 -13.28 -18.67 64.83
C LEU A 173 -13.72 -20.12 65.04
N LYS A 174 -13.82 -20.89 63.94
CA LYS A 174 -14.15 -22.33 63.99
C LYS A 174 -13.06 -23.14 64.67
N LEU A 175 -11.78 -22.78 64.47
CA LEU A 175 -10.64 -23.51 65.03
C LEU A 175 -10.56 -23.41 66.57
N ILE A 176 -11.13 -22.35 67.14
CA ILE A 176 -11.20 -22.09 68.59
C ILE A 176 -12.54 -22.60 69.18
N GLY A 177 -13.38 -23.26 68.36
CA GLY A 177 -14.67 -23.82 68.81
C GLY A 177 -15.80 -22.79 68.95
N VAL A 178 -15.64 -21.59 68.40
CA VAL A 178 -16.64 -20.52 68.50
C VAL A 178 -17.67 -20.68 67.38
N THR A 179 -18.95 -20.81 67.75
CA THR A 179 -20.10 -20.91 66.82
C THR A 179 -20.96 -19.65 66.85
N LYS A 180 -21.85 -19.46 65.85
CA LYS A 180 -22.80 -18.31 65.83
C LYS A 180 -23.64 -18.21 67.11
N MET A 181 -23.94 -19.32 67.75
CA MET A 181 -24.69 -19.38 69.02
C MET A 181 -23.89 -18.76 70.19
N ASN A 182 -22.56 -18.88 70.16
CA ASN A 182 -21.66 -18.35 71.17
C ASN A 182 -21.56 -16.82 71.10
N ILE A 183 -21.63 -16.24 69.89
CA ILE A 183 -21.51 -14.79 69.66
C ILE A 183 -22.84 -14.06 69.95
N ASN A 184 -23.98 -14.68 69.64
CA ASN A 184 -25.30 -14.06 69.84
C ASN A 184 -25.80 -14.02 71.29
N SER A 185 -25.18 -14.77 72.21
CA SER A 185 -25.61 -14.84 73.61
C SER A 185 -25.07 -13.69 74.48
N ARG A 186 -24.05 -12.95 74.03
CA ARG A 186 -23.47 -11.81 74.75
C ARG A 186 -23.64 -10.54 73.94
N ARG A 187 -24.85 -9.97 74.00
CA ARG A 187 -25.08 -8.60 73.55
C ARG A 187 -24.39 -7.67 74.55
N PHE A 188 -23.22 -7.14 74.17
CA PHE A 188 -22.65 -5.99 74.87
C PHE A 188 -23.66 -4.84 74.78
N SER A 189 -24.28 -4.48 75.91
CA SER A 189 -24.94 -3.18 76.03
C SER A 189 -23.84 -2.13 76.10
N LEU A 190 -23.71 -1.31 75.06
CA LEU A 190 -22.94 -0.08 75.13
C LEU A 190 -23.78 0.95 75.88
N CYS A 191 -23.20 1.59 76.89
CA CYS A 191 -23.71 2.81 77.52
C CYS A 191 -23.65 3.98 76.53
#